data_AF-H1LY55-F1
#
_entry.id   AF-H1LY55-F1
#
_cell.length_a   1.000
_cell.length_b   1.000
_cell.length_c   1.000
_cell.angle_alpha   90.00
_cell.angle_beta   90.00
_cell.angle_gamma   90.00
#
_symmetry.space_group_name_H-M   'P 1'
#
loop_
_entity.id
_entity.type
_entity.pdbx_description
1 polymer ?
#
loop_
_entity_poly.entity_id
_entity_poly.type
_entity_poly.pdbx_seq_one_letter_code
_entity_poly.pdbx_strand_id
1 'polypeptide(L)'
;GKVPREKIEGFKAAAGTILYFYDEEVVRALQEKFPTYADNFPVWANQANGMLQINIWTGLRELGIGANLQHYNPVIDSLVQEMFEVPKSWKLIAQMPFGGIVTEPDPKEKENIADRVRFV
;
A
#
# COMPACT_ATOMS: atom_id res chain seq x y z
N GLY A 1 7.64 -15.18 -12.65
CA GLY A 1 8.95 -14.48 -12.71
C GLY A 1 9.58 -14.52 -11.34
N LYS A 2 10.86 -14.90 -11.22
CA LYS A 2 11.52 -15.02 -9.91
C LYS A 2 11.98 -13.64 -9.45
N VAL A 3 11.46 -13.15 -8.33
CA VAL A 3 12.05 -11.99 -7.66
C VAL A 3 13.47 -12.36 -7.19
N PRO A 4 14.46 -11.47 -7.36
CA PRO A 4 15.81 -11.72 -6.85
C PRO A 4 15.79 -12.07 -5.36
N ARG A 5 16.52 -13.11 -4.96
CA ARG A 5 16.55 -13.58 -3.58
C ARG A 5 17.03 -12.49 -2.62
N GLU A 6 18.05 -11.74 -3.00
CA GLU A 6 18.61 -10.63 -2.22
C GLU A 6 17.55 -9.57 -1.86
N LYS A 7 16.63 -9.28 -2.78
CA LYS A 7 15.53 -8.34 -2.53
C LYS A 7 14.57 -8.87 -1.44
N ILE A 8 14.26 -10.17 -1.47
CA ILE A 8 13.40 -10.80 -0.46
C ILE A 8 14.12 -10.89 0.90
N GLU A 9 15.40 -11.23 0.93
CA GLU A 9 16.18 -11.25 2.18
C GLU A 9 16.29 -9.85 2.77
N GLY A 10 16.41 -8.81 1.94
CA GLY A 10 16.36 -7.41 2.39
C GLY A 10 15.04 -7.04 3.08
N PHE A 11 13.91 -7.51 2.56
CA PHE A 11 12.61 -7.29 3.21
C PHE A 11 12.46 -8.10 4.50
N LYS A 12 12.95 -9.34 4.52
CA LYS A 12 12.94 -10.20 5.70
C LYS A 12 13.80 -9.64 6.85
N ALA A 13 14.87 -8.91 6.52
CA ALA A 13 15.73 -8.25 7.50
C ALA A 13 15.10 -6.99 8.12
N ALA A 14 13.97 -6.52 7.61
CA ALA A 14 13.21 -5.42 8.21
C ALA A 14 12.63 -5.82 9.59
N ALA A 15 12.27 -4.84 10.40
CA ALA A 15 11.70 -5.09 11.74
C ALA A 15 10.29 -5.69 11.67
N GLY A 16 9.54 -5.35 10.62
CA GLY A 16 8.19 -5.87 10.38
C GLY A 16 7.67 -5.53 9.00
N THR A 17 6.45 -5.95 8.71
CA THR A 17 5.73 -5.61 7.47
C THR A 17 4.29 -5.23 7.80
N ILE A 18 3.84 -4.08 7.32
CA ILE A 18 2.44 -3.66 7.39
C ILE A 18 1.73 -4.19 6.15
N LEU A 19 0.59 -4.86 6.34
CA LEU A 19 -0.26 -5.35 5.25
C LEU A 19 -1.49 -4.46 5.13
N TYR A 20 -1.70 -3.84 3.97
CA TYR A 20 -2.80 -2.91 3.74
C TYR A 20 -3.95 -3.58 3.03
N PHE A 21 -5.13 -3.50 3.61
CA PHE A 21 -6.36 -4.06 3.03
C PHE A 21 -7.43 -2.97 2.88
N TYR A 22 -8.39 -3.21 2.00
CA TYR A 22 -9.72 -2.63 2.15
C TYR A 22 -10.77 -3.74 2.16
N ASP A 23 -11.91 -3.49 2.80
CA ASP A 23 -13.01 -4.44 2.91
C ASP A 23 -13.98 -4.32 1.73
N GLU A 24 -14.04 -5.35 0.88
CA GLU A 24 -14.92 -5.38 -0.28
C GLU A 24 -16.40 -5.43 0.10
N GLU A 25 -16.77 -5.91 1.30
CA GLU A 25 -18.16 -5.87 1.77
C GLU A 25 -18.64 -4.45 2.02
N VAL A 26 -17.78 -3.62 2.63
CA VAL A 26 -18.09 -2.20 2.84
C VAL A 26 -18.23 -1.47 1.51
N VAL A 27 -17.36 -1.77 0.55
CA VAL A 27 -17.45 -1.20 -0.80
C VAL A 27 -18.77 -1.61 -1.46
N ARG A 28 -19.12 -2.90 -1.48
CA ARG A 28 -20.39 -3.39 -2.07
C ARG A 28 -21.61 -2.77 -1.40
N ALA A 29 -21.62 -2.69 -0.07
CA ALA A 29 -22.72 -2.06 0.67
C ALA A 29 -22.92 -0.58 0.28
N LEU A 30 -21.82 0.15 0.04
CA LEU A 30 -21.90 1.53 -0.44
C LEU A 30 -22.40 1.63 -1.89
N GLN A 31 -22.00 0.69 -2.76
CA GLN A 31 -22.50 0.60 -4.13
C GLN A 31 -24.01 0.35 -4.16
N GLU A 32 -24.51 -0.57 -3.33
CA GLU A 32 -25.93 -0.88 -3.21
C GLU A 32 -26.73 0.30 -2.64
N LYS A 33 -26.19 0.98 -1.63
CA LYS A 33 -26.83 2.14 -0.99
C LYS A 33 -26.88 3.37 -1.90
N PHE A 34 -25.89 3.54 -2.78
CA PHE A 34 -25.75 4.71 -3.64
C PHE A 34 -25.44 4.30 -5.09
N PRO A 35 -26.42 3.72 -5.81
CA PRO A 35 -26.19 3.10 -7.11
C PRO A 35 -25.66 4.07 -8.18
N THR A 36 -26.05 5.34 -8.13
CA THR A 36 -25.53 6.39 -9.04
C THR A 36 -24.02 6.55 -8.96
N TYR A 37 -23.40 6.23 -7.82
CA TYR A 37 -21.97 6.33 -7.59
C TYR A 37 -21.28 4.98 -7.49
N ALA A 38 -21.97 3.87 -7.80
CA ALA A 38 -21.48 2.52 -7.59
C ALA A 38 -20.07 2.30 -8.17
N ASP A 39 -19.81 2.76 -9.39
CA ASP A 39 -18.52 2.58 -10.05
C ASP A 39 -17.39 3.37 -9.39
N ASN A 40 -17.70 4.40 -8.60
CA ASN A 40 -16.70 5.23 -7.94
C ASN A 40 -16.18 4.61 -6.64
N PHE A 41 -17.00 3.83 -5.91
CA PHE A 41 -16.59 3.32 -4.59
C PHE A 41 -15.33 2.43 -4.62
N PRO A 42 -15.14 1.52 -5.60
CA PRO A 42 -13.88 0.78 -5.71
C PRO A 42 -12.67 1.70 -5.96
N VAL A 43 -12.86 2.77 -6.74
CA VAL A 43 -11.80 3.77 -7.00
C VAL A 43 -11.47 4.53 -5.72
N TRP A 44 -12.48 5.01 -5.00
CA TRP A 44 -12.30 5.73 -3.74
C TRP A 44 -11.70 4.85 -2.65
N ALA A 45 -12.03 3.55 -2.60
CA ALA A 45 -11.39 2.61 -1.68
C ALA A 45 -9.88 2.51 -1.92
N ASN A 46 -9.44 2.44 -3.19
CA ASN A 46 -8.01 2.46 -3.53
C ASN A 46 -7.36 3.81 -3.19
N GLN A 47 -8.03 4.94 -3.48
CA GLN A 47 -7.52 6.27 -3.12
C GLN A 47 -7.37 6.44 -1.61
N ALA A 48 -8.37 6.03 -0.84
CA ALA A 48 -8.33 6.04 0.62
C ALA A 48 -7.19 5.16 1.16
N ASN A 49 -7.00 3.98 0.57
CA ASN A 49 -5.89 3.10 0.95
C ASN A 49 -4.52 3.72 0.61
N GLY A 50 -4.37 4.37 -0.55
CA GLY A 50 -3.16 5.11 -0.93
C GLY A 50 -2.85 6.28 0.03
N MET A 51 -3.88 7.03 0.43
CA MET A 51 -3.74 8.09 1.44
C MET A 51 -3.29 7.53 2.80
N LEU A 52 -3.86 6.41 3.24
CA LEU A 52 -3.47 5.73 4.47
C LEU A 52 -2.00 5.26 4.41
N GLN A 53 -1.60 4.62 3.30
CA GLN A 53 -0.23 4.14 3.10
C GLN A 53 0.79 5.28 3.20
N ILE A 54 0.58 6.39 2.50
CA ILE A 54 1.54 7.51 2.53
C ILE A 54 1.56 8.23 3.89
N ASN A 55 0.42 8.32 4.58
CA ASN A 55 0.37 8.91 5.92
C ASN A 55 1.18 8.07 6.92
N ILE A 56 1.02 6.74 6.89
CA ILE A 56 1.80 5.84 7.76
C ILE A 56 3.29 5.90 7.39
N TRP A 57 3.64 5.87 6.10
CA TRP A 57 5.03 5.98 5.69
C TRP A 57 5.67 7.29 6.17
N THR A 58 4.94 8.41 6.05
CA THR A 58 5.40 9.71 6.53
C THR A 58 5.61 9.70 8.04
N GLY A 59 4.65 9.18 8.82
CA GLY A 59 4.79 9.06 10.27
C GLY A 59 5.97 8.17 10.70
N LEU A 60 6.20 7.05 10.01
CA LEU A 60 7.39 6.21 10.23
C LEU A 60 8.67 7.02 9.96
N ARG A 61 8.72 7.80 8.88
CA ARG A 61 9.90 8.61 8.54
C ARG A 61 10.18 9.70 9.57
N GLU A 62 9.15 10.34 10.11
CA GLU A 62 9.27 11.34 11.19
C GLU A 62 9.89 10.74 12.46
N LEU A 63 9.66 9.45 12.71
CA LEU A 63 10.26 8.70 13.81
C LEU A 63 11.66 8.12 13.46
N GLY A 64 12.21 8.44 12.29
CA GLY A 64 13.51 7.91 11.85
C GLY A 64 13.45 6.44 11.41
N ILE A 65 12.26 5.92 11.08
CA ILE A 65 12.06 4.54 10.61
C ILE A 65 11.99 4.56 9.08
N GLY A 66 12.80 3.70 8.45
CA GLY A 66 12.79 3.47 7.02
C GLY A 66 11.69 2.50 6.63
N ALA A 67 11.13 2.68 5.43
CA ALA A 67 10.17 1.76 4.85
C ALA A 67 10.24 1.78 3.33
N ASN A 68 9.68 0.75 2.70
CA ASN A 68 9.41 0.72 1.26
C ASN A 68 8.05 0.06 1.00
N LEU A 69 7.45 0.30 -0.17
CA LEU A 69 6.13 -0.23 -0.52
C LEU A 69 6.24 -1.28 -1.64
N GLN A 70 5.67 -2.45 -1.41
CA GLN A 70 5.67 -3.61 -2.32
C GLN A 70 4.24 -4.05 -2.68
N HIS A 71 4.13 -4.77 -3.80
CA HIS A 71 2.87 -5.28 -4.33
C HIS A 71 3.07 -6.72 -4.85
N TYR A 72 3.10 -7.68 -3.94
CA TYR A 72 3.14 -9.12 -4.22
C TYR A 72 1.74 -9.74 -4.37
N ASN A 73 0.71 -9.00 -4.00
CA ASN A 73 -0.67 -9.31 -4.35
C ASN A 73 -0.85 -9.38 -5.89
N PRO A 74 -1.70 -10.28 -6.40
CA PRO A 74 -2.55 -11.20 -5.65
C PRO A 74 -1.88 -12.54 -5.30
N VAL A 75 -0.59 -12.73 -5.61
CA VAL A 75 0.08 -14.05 -5.55
C VAL A 75 0.18 -14.59 -4.12
N ILE A 76 0.24 -13.72 -3.12
CA ILE A 76 0.36 -14.10 -1.70
C ILE A 76 -0.98 -14.04 -0.94
N ASP A 77 -2.07 -13.60 -1.58
CA ASP A 77 -3.31 -13.24 -0.90
C ASP A 77 -3.91 -14.41 -0.12
N SER A 78 -4.06 -15.58 -0.77
CA SER A 78 -4.63 -16.75 -0.10
C SER A 78 -3.78 -17.23 1.08
N LEU A 79 -2.45 -17.17 0.95
CA LEU A 79 -1.53 -17.55 2.01
C LEU A 79 -1.63 -16.59 3.21
N VAL A 80 -1.68 -15.28 2.94
CA VAL A 80 -1.84 -14.25 3.98
C VAL A 80 -3.19 -14.39 4.68
N GLN A 81 -4.26 -14.62 3.92
CA GLN A 81 -5.60 -14.85 4.46
C GLN A 81 -5.65 -16.06 5.39
N GLU A 82 -5.05 -17.18 4.98
CA GLU A 82 -4.99 -18.41 5.79
C GLU A 82 -4.10 -18.23 7.03
N MET A 83 -2.91 -17.65 6.86
CA MET A 83 -1.92 -17.52 7.93
C MET A 83 -2.37 -16.61 9.07
N PHE A 84 -3.08 -15.54 8.75
CA PHE A 84 -3.49 -14.52 9.73
C PHE A 84 -5.00 -14.51 10.00
N GLU A 85 -5.74 -15.46 9.43
CA GLU A 85 -7.20 -15.61 9.61
C GLU A 85 -7.98 -14.31 9.33
N VAL A 86 -7.50 -13.49 8.41
CA VAL A 86 -8.20 -12.24 8.04
C VAL A 86 -9.45 -12.54 7.20
N PRO A 87 -10.52 -11.71 7.28
CA PRO A 87 -11.75 -11.95 6.54
C PRO A 87 -11.51 -12.10 5.04
N LYS A 88 -12.26 -13.01 4.39
CA LYS A 88 -12.17 -13.20 2.93
C LYS A 88 -12.55 -11.97 2.12
N SER A 89 -13.35 -11.07 2.71
CA SER A 89 -13.72 -9.78 2.11
C SER A 89 -12.57 -8.77 2.09
N TRP A 90 -11.50 -9.00 2.87
CA TRP A 90 -10.36 -8.10 2.90
C TRP A 90 -9.45 -8.38 1.71
N LYS A 91 -9.42 -7.40 0.81
CA LYS A 91 -8.55 -7.43 -0.36
C LYS A 91 -7.20 -6.82 -0.02
N LEU A 92 -6.12 -7.59 -0.21
CA LEU A 92 -4.76 -7.11 0.00
C LEU A 92 -4.37 -6.13 -1.11
N ILE A 93 -3.92 -4.94 -0.71
CA ILE A 93 -3.58 -3.85 -1.62
C ILE A 93 -2.07 -3.67 -1.74
N ALA A 94 -1.36 -3.67 -0.62
CA ALA A 94 0.09 -3.47 -0.60
C ALA A 94 0.73 -4.04 0.68
N GLN A 95 2.05 -4.13 0.67
CA GLN A 95 2.86 -4.57 1.80
C GLN A 95 3.98 -3.54 2.03
N MET A 96 4.18 -3.08 3.26
CA MET A 96 5.24 -2.13 3.60
C MET A 96 6.18 -2.72 4.65
N PRO A 97 7.29 -3.33 4.22
CA PRO A 97 8.40 -3.63 5.11
C PRO A 97 8.96 -2.34 5.71
N PHE A 98 9.18 -2.33 7.03
CA PHE A 98 9.70 -1.18 7.77
C PHE A 98 10.74 -1.59 8.81
N GLY A 99 11.69 -0.71 9.11
CA GLY A 99 12.78 -0.97 10.06
C GLY A 99 13.80 0.17 10.15
N GLY A 100 14.95 -0.11 10.77
CA GLY A 100 16.03 0.88 10.89
C GLY A 100 16.57 1.32 9.53
N ILE A 101 16.94 2.59 9.40
CA ILE A 101 17.56 3.14 8.19
C ILE A 101 19.04 2.74 8.17
N VAL A 102 19.40 1.82 7.26
CA VAL A 102 20.79 1.39 7.06
C VAL A 102 21.51 2.28 6.04
N THR A 103 20.78 2.78 5.05
CA THR A 103 21.25 3.70 4.02
C THR A 103 20.12 4.67 3.66
N GLU A 104 20.46 5.94 3.40
CA GLU A 104 19.50 6.91 2.87
C GLU A 104 19.26 6.64 1.38
N PRO A 105 18.05 6.92 0.85
CA PRO A 105 17.74 6.68 -0.56
C PRO A 105 18.54 7.64 -1.46
N ASP A 106 18.79 7.19 -2.68
CA ASP A 106 19.39 8.05 -3.70
C ASP A 106 18.51 9.28 -3.98
N PRO A 107 19.10 10.42 -4.36
CA PRO A 107 18.34 11.60 -4.76
C PRO A 107 17.33 11.27 -5.86
N LYS A 108 16.08 11.69 -5.66
CA LYS A 108 15.05 11.61 -6.69
C LYS A 108 15.03 12.90 -7.52
N GLU A 109 15.06 12.76 -8.84
CA GLU A 109 14.92 13.89 -9.76
C GLU A 109 13.57 14.60 -9.56
N LYS A 110 13.59 15.93 -9.68
CA LYS A 110 12.38 16.75 -9.61
C LYS A 110 11.74 16.84 -10.99
N GLU A 111 10.42 16.73 -11.04
CA GLU A 111 9.62 17.05 -12.23
C GLU A 111 9.43 18.58 -12.33
N ASN A 112 9.26 19.08 -13.56
CA ASN A 112 8.86 20.48 -13.77
C ASN A 112 7.41 20.68 -13.31
N ILE A 113 7.19 21.53 -12.29
CA ILE A 113 5.86 21.74 -11.70
C ILE A 113 4.83 22.31 -12.68
N ALA A 114 5.29 23.06 -13.69
CA ALA A 114 4.42 23.64 -14.71
C ALA A 114 3.72 22.59 -15.59
N ASP A 115 4.27 21.37 -15.67
CA ASP A 115 3.66 20.27 -16.42
C ASP A 115 2.46 19.66 -15.68
N ARG A 116 2.33 19.91 -14.37
CA ARG A 116 1.31 19.31 -13.48
C ARG A 116 0.35 20.32 -12.87
N VAL A 117 0.74 21.59 -12.73
CA VAL A 117 -0.05 22.64 -12.09
C VAL A 117 -0.18 23.82 -13.04
N ARG A 118 -1.43 24.27 -13.27
CA ARG A 118 -1.75 25.45 -14.09
C ARG A 118 -2.52 26.46 -13.24
N PHE A 119 -2.12 27.71 -13.32
CA PHE A 119 -2.94 28.84 -12.87
C PHE A 119 -3.84 29.23 -14.04
N VAL A 120 -5.15 29.22 -13.82
CA VAL A 120 -6.17 29.64 -14.78
C VAL A 120 -6.98 30.78 -14.22
#